data_AF-A0A4Q2ZBZ5-F1
#
_entry.id   AF-A0A4Q2ZBZ5-F1
#
_cell.length_a   1.000
_cell.length_b   1.000
_cell.length_c   1.000
_cell.angle_alpha   90.00
_cell.angle_beta   90.00
_cell.angle_gamma   90.00
#
_symmetry.space_group_name_H-M   'P 1'
#
loop_
_entity.id
_entity.type
_entity.pdbx_description
1 polymer ?
#
loop_
_entity_poly.entity_id
_entity_poly.type
_entity_poly.pdbx_seq_one_letter_code
_entity_poly.pdbx_strand_id
1 'polypeptide(L)' 'MHLSPREQEKLLIVVAGDLAARRRARGLKLNYPETIALITAALQALDLTR' A
#
# COMPACT_ATOMS: atom_id res chain seq x y z
N MET A 1 17.22 -13.26 -0.81
CA MET A 1 16.03 -13.23 -1.69
C MET A 1 16.44 -12.64 -3.03
N HIS A 2 15.97 -13.20 -4.15
CA HIS A 2 16.18 -12.65 -5.50
C HIS A 2 14.82 -12.21 -6.03
N LEU A 3 14.38 -11.03 -5.58
CA LEU A 3 13.11 -10.46 -6.02
C LEU A 3 13.32 -9.84 -7.40
N SER A 4 12.43 -10.17 -8.33
CA SER A 4 12.34 -9.46 -9.59
C SER A 4 12.05 -7.97 -9.35
N PRO A 5 12.45 -7.06 -10.25
CA PRO A 5 12.15 -5.64 -10.12
C PRO A 5 10.65 -5.37 -9.88
N ARG A 6 9.79 -6.16 -10.52
CA ARG A 6 8.33 -6.08 -10.37
C ARG A 6 7.85 -6.45 -8.96
N GLU A 7 8.45 -7.44 -8.33
CA GLU A 7 8.10 -7.83 -6.95
C GLU A 7 8.54 -6.77 -5.94
N GLN A 8 9.68 -6.11 -6.20
CA GLN A 8 10.13 -4.97 -5.39
C GLN A 8 9.17 -3.79 -5.49
N GLU A 9 8.69 -3.46 -6.69
CA GLU A 9 7.69 -2.40 -6.89
C GLU A 9 6.37 -2.71 -6.15
N LYS A 10 5.90 -3.95 -6.21
CA LYS A 10 4.70 -4.36 -5.47
C LYS A 10 4.90 -4.22 -3.95
N LEU A 11 6.06 -4.64 -3.45
CA LEU A 11 6.41 -4.47 -2.04
C LEU A 11 6.40 -3.00 -1.60
N LEU A 12 6.93 -2.10 -2.44
CA LEU A 12 6.89 -0.66 -2.16
C LEU A 12 5.45 -0.14 -2.02
N ILE A 13 4.54 -0.59 -2.88
CA ILE A 13 3.12 -0.21 -2.80
C ILE A 13 2.49 -0.72 -1.50
N VAL A 14 2.76 -1.96 -1.11
CA VAL A 14 2.23 -2.54 0.13
C VAL A 14 2.72 -1.77 1.36
N VAL A 15 4.00 -1.42 1.40
CA VAL A 15 4.59 -0.64 2.50
C VAL A 15 4.01 0.76 2.57
N ALA A 16 3.83 1.42 1.41
CA ALA A 16 3.21 2.74 1.35
C ALA A 16 1.74 2.71 1.82
N GLY A 17 0.99 1.67 1.44
CA GLY A 17 -0.38 1.44 1.89
C GLY A 17 -0.49 1.21 3.40
N ASP A 18 0.39 0.38 3.97
CA ASP A 18 0.43 0.15 5.43
C ASP A 18 0.79 1.44 6.19
N LEU A 19 1.76 2.22 5.68
CA LEU A 19 2.11 3.51 6.25
C LEU A 19 0.90 4.48 6.24
N ALA A 20 0.18 4.55 5.12
CA ALA A 20 -1.02 5.38 4.99
C ALA A 20 -2.13 4.90 5.94
N ALA A 21 -2.36 3.59 6.07
CA ALA A 21 -3.33 3.02 6.99
C ALA A 21 -3.01 3.40 8.45
N ARG A 22 -1.75 3.25 8.87
CA ARG A 22 -1.28 3.64 10.21
C ARG A 22 -1.40 5.15 10.45
N ARG A 23 -1.13 5.99 9.44
CA ARG A 23 -1.32 7.44 9.54
C ARG A 23 -2.79 7.80 9.73
N ARG A 24 -3.68 7.19 8.94
CA ARG A 24 -5.13 7.36 9.08
C ARG A 24 -5.64 6.91 10.45
N ALA A 25 -5.15 5.78 10.96
CA ALA A 25 -5.52 5.27 12.28
C ALA A 25 -5.13 6.22 13.43
N ARG A 26 -4.08 7.05 13.25
CA ARG A 26 -3.71 8.13 14.17
C ARG A 26 -4.57 9.39 14.04
N GLY A 27 -5.59 9.40 13.18
CA GLY A 27 -6.47 10.55 12.95
C GLY A 27 -5.88 11.61 12.01
N LEU A 28 -4.77 11.32 11.32
CA LEU A 28 -4.21 12.24 10.34
C LEU A 28 -5.01 12.20 9.04
N LYS A 29 -5.27 13.39 8.47
CA LYS A 29 -5.82 13.51 7.13
C LYS A 29 -4.77 13.07 6.11
N LEU A 30 -5.10 12.07 5.31
CA LEU A 30 -4.18 11.56 4.29
C LEU A 30 -3.97 12.59 3.18
N ASN A 31 -2.75 12.66 2.68
CA ASN A 31 -2.44 13.42 1.48
C ASN A 31 -2.82 12.61 0.21
N TYR A 32 -2.62 13.23 -0.96
CA TYR A 32 -2.92 12.59 -2.25
C TYR A 32 -2.16 11.26 -2.47
N PRO A 33 -0.81 11.19 -2.34
CA PRO A 33 -0.09 9.94 -2.55
C PRO A 33 -0.42 8.86 -1.51
N GLU A 34 -0.68 9.22 -0.26
CA GLU A 34 -1.12 8.27 0.78
C GLU A 34 -2.50 7.71 0.48
N THR A 35 -3.41 8.55 -0.01
CA THR A 35 -4.76 8.12 -0.39
C THR A 35 -4.71 7.11 -1.54
N ILE A 36 -3.89 7.41 -2.56
CA ILE A 36 -3.67 6.46 -3.67
C ILE A 36 -3.06 5.17 -3.15
N ALA A 37 -1.97 5.24 -2.37
CA ALA A 37 -1.29 4.05 -1.85
C ALA A 37 -2.22 3.17 -1.01
N LEU A 38 -3.08 3.78 -0.18
CA LEU A 38 -4.05 3.05 0.63
C LEU A 38 -5.09 2.31 -0.25
N ILE A 39 -5.62 2.98 -1.28
CA ILE A 39 -6.59 2.37 -2.20
C ILE A 39 -5.93 1.25 -3.00
N THR A 40 -4.74 1.49 -3.57
CA THR A 40 -4.02 0.49 -4.36
C THR A 40 -3.66 -0.73 -3.51
N ALA A 41 -3.19 -0.54 -2.29
CA ALA A 41 -2.89 -1.66 -1.39
C ALA A 41 -4.15 -2.46 -1.03
N ALA A 42 -5.29 -1.79 -0.82
CA ALA A 42 -6.56 -2.47 -0.58
C ALA A 42 -7.03 -3.30 -1.79
N LEU A 43 -6.87 -2.77 -3.02
CA LEU A 43 -7.18 -3.51 -4.24
C LEU A 43 -6.27 -4.74 -4.42
N GLN A 44 -4.96 -4.60 -4.20
CA GLN A 44 -4.03 -5.74 -4.27
C GLN A 44 -4.35 -6.81 -3.23
N ALA A 45 -4.80 -6.43 -2.03
CA ALA A 45 -5.22 -7.38 -1.01
C ALA A 45 -6.48 -8.15 -1.41
N LEU A 46 -7.42 -7.49 -2.10
CA LEU A 46 -8.64 -8.14 -2.59
C LEU A 46 -8.36 -9.14 -3.73
N ASP A 47 -7.41 -8.83 -4.60
CA ASP A 47 -6.98 -9.73 -5.69
C ASP A 47 -6.30 -11.00 -5.16
N LEU A 48 -5.64 -10.95 -4.00
CA LEU A 48 -5.02 -12.12 -3.36
C LEU A 48 -6.03 -13.05 -2.66
N THR A 49 -7.27 -12.61 -2.45
CA THR A 49 -8.36 -13.39 -1.83
C THR A 49 -9.20 -14.20 -2.82
N ARG A 50 -8.89 -14.15 -4.13
CA ARG A 50 -9.53 -14.95 -5.19
C ARG A 50 -8.55 -15.98 -5.73
#